data_AF-A0A0D2I1I7-F1
#
_entry.id   AF-A0A0D2I1I7-F1
#
_cell.length_a   1.000
_cell.length_b   1.000
_cell.length_c   1.000
_cell.angle_alpha   90.00
_cell.angle_beta   90.00
_cell.angle_gamma   90.00
#
_symmetry.space_group_name_H-M   'P 1'
#
loop_
_entity.id
_entity.type
_entity.pdbx_description
1 polymer ?
#
loop_
_entity_poly.entity_id
_entity_poly.type
_entity_poly.pdbx_seq_one_letter_code
_entity_poly.pdbx_strand_id
1 'polypeptide(L)'
;MPGIHDAHVHIFITGLATLSNIKPGMDAKKSNITERPRSPGCVCEFADAYGDQIVTDLCCIDDYDRGVLDRNFPNTLVMLHGGASHAMFLNSATLNRIFSEEDALNSKHLRRTDWTLMGDITELDVTKAALALPQRAMDLVKRSITHDISWMQSGGVTSVQE
;
A
#
# COMPACT_ATOMS: atom_id res chain seq x y z
N MET A 1 -9.37 -10.81 35.13
CA MET A 1 -8.07 -11.30 34.61
C MET A 1 -7.16 -10.10 34.39
N PRO A 2 -5.83 -10.23 34.47
CA PRO A 2 -4.93 -9.16 34.05
C PRO A 2 -5.17 -8.81 32.58
N GLY A 3 -4.94 -7.55 32.21
CA GLY A 3 -5.05 -7.12 30.82
C GLY A 3 -3.98 -7.75 29.94
N ILE A 4 -4.25 -7.84 28.64
CA ILE A 4 -3.35 -8.46 27.67
C ILE A 4 -2.20 -7.50 27.39
N HIS A 5 -0.98 -8.03 27.37
CA HIS A 5 0.20 -7.35 26.85
C HIS A 5 0.53 -7.93 25.48
N ASP A 6 0.49 -7.10 24.44
CA ASP A 6 1.02 -7.47 23.13
C ASP A 6 2.52 -7.15 23.09
N ALA A 7 3.35 -8.18 23.01
CA ALA A 7 4.80 -8.04 23.06
C ALA A 7 5.40 -7.56 21.72
N HIS A 8 4.63 -7.53 20.63
CA HIS A 8 5.09 -7.02 19.33
C HIS A 8 3.91 -6.70 18.40
N VAL A 9 3.65 -5.41 18.21
CA VAL A 9 2.59 -4.92 17.32
C VAL A 9 3.08 -3.75 16.47
N HIS A 10 2.49 -3.56 15.29
CA HIS A 10 2.76 -2.39 14.44
C HIS A 10 1.50 -1.53 14.33
N ILE A 11 1.20 -0.77 15.39
CA ILE A 11 -0.07 -0.02 15.60
C ILE A 11 -0.35 0.93 14.44
N PHE A 12 0.68 1.62 13.95
CA PHE A 12 0.50 2.50 12.81
C PHE A 12 0.10 1.74 11.53
N ILE A 13 0.74 0.60 11.26
CA ILE A 13 0.50 -0.19 10.04
C ILE A 13 -0.88 -0.85 10.08
N THR A 14 -1.28 -1.41 11.22
CA THR A 14 -2.61 -1.99 11.42
C THR A 14 -3.71 -0.94 11.35
N GLY A 15 -3.49 0.25 11.91
CA GLY A 15 -4.40 1.39 11.77
C GLY A 15 -4.56 1.84 10.31
N LEU A 16 -3.47 1.93 9.54
CA LEU A 16 -3.53 2.22 8.11
C LEU A 16 -4.29 1.14 7.33
N ALA A 17 -4.01 -0.13 7.60
CA ALA A 17 -4.68 -1.26 6.97
C ALA A 17 -6.20 -1.30 7.24
N THR A 18 -6.64 -0.66 8.33
CA THR A 18 -8.04 -0.60 8.72
C THR A 18 -8.76 0.63 8.15
N LEU A 19 -8.13 1.80 8.20
CA LEU A 19 -8.78 3.07 7.86
C LEU A 19 -8.50 3.58 6.44
N SER A 20 -7.35 3.25 5.88
CA SER A 20 -6.83 3.95 4.70
C SER A 20 -6.56 3.02 3.53
N ASN A 21 -6.05 1.80 3.77
CA ASN A 21 -5.72 0.88 2.68
C ASN A 21 -7.01 0.36 2.05
N ILE A 22 -7.09 0.45 0.72
CA ILE A 22 -8.17 -0.19 -0.02
C ILE A 22 -7.92 -1.70 0.00
N LYS A 23 -8.99 -2.44 0.29
CA LYS A 23 -9.00 -3.91 0.24
C LYS A 23 -9.69 -4.34 -1.05
N PRO A 24 -8.95 -4.47 -2.17
CA PRO A 24 -9.56 -4.84 -3.43
C PRO A 24 -10.25 -6.20 -3.33
N GLY A 25 -9.73 -7.15 -2.55
CA GLY A 25 -10.31 -8.49 -2.42
C GLY A 25 -9.58 -9.53 -3.28
N MET A 26 -9.86 -10.82 -3.04
CA MET A 26 -9.07 -11.94 -3.58
C MET A 26 -9.22 -12.16 -5.08
N ASP A 27 -10.29 -11.65 -5.69
CA ASP A 27 -10.58 -11.72 -7.13
C ASP A 27 -10.11 -10.46 -7.89
N ALA A 28 -9.16 -9.72 -7.31
CA ALA A 28 -8.53 -8.58 -7.93
C ALA A 28 -7.68 -9.03 -9.12
N LYS A 29 -7.86 -8.38 -10.26
CA LYS A 29 -7.14 -8.65 -11.50
C LYS A 29 -6.98 -7.38 -12.31
N LYS A 30 -6.12 -7.42 -13.32
CA LYS A 30 -5.85 -6.28 -14.22
C LYS A 30 -7.12 -5.61 -14.75
N SER A 31 -8.17 -6.38 -15.07
CA SER A 31 -9.39 -5.81 -15.64
C SER A 31 -10.29 -5.05 -14.67
N ASN A 32 -10.17 -5.25 -13.35
CA ASN A 32 -11.08 -4.65 -12.36
C ASN A 32 -10.38 -3.85 -11.25
N ILE A 33 -9.04 -3.89 -11.17
CA ILE A 33 -8.28 -3.27 -10.08
C ILE A 33 -8.48 -1.76 -9.97
N THR A 34 -8.82 -1.08 -11.07
CA THR A 34 -9.03 0.38 -11.08
C THR A 34 -10.41 0.82 -10.60
N GLU A 35 -11.39 -0.10 -10.58
CA GLU A 35 -12.75 0.18 -10.16
C GLU A 35 -12.92 -0.04 -8.65
N ARG A 36 -12.07 -0.86 -8.04
CA ARG A 36 -12.12 -1.24 -6.62
C ARG A 36 -11.79 -0.09 -5.66
N PRO A 37 -10.80 0.78 -5.93
CA PRO A 37 -10.59 2.03 -5.19
C PRO A 37 -11.80 2.96 -5.16
N ARG A 38 -12.80 2.77 -6.03
CA ARG A 38 -14.00 3.61 -6.15
C ARG A 38 -15.27 2.97 -5.56
N SER A 39 -15.17 1.76 -4.99
CA SER A 39 -16.35 1.01 -4.54
C SER A 39 -16.77 1.38 -3.11
N PRO A 40 -18.06 1.69 -2.86
CA PRO A 40 -18.58 2.07 -1.54
C PRO A 40 -18.61 0.93 -0.51
N GLY A 41 -18.20 -0.29 -0.88
CA GLY A 41 -18.07 -1.43 0.04
C GLY A 41 -16.71 -1.53 0.76
N CYS A 42 -15.79 -0.60 0.50
CA CYS A 42 -14.50 -0.57 1.18
C CYS A 42 -14.65 0.05 2.57
N VAL A 43 -14.08 -0.59 3.61
CA VAL A 43 -13.93 -0.03 4.97
C VAL A 43 -13.08 1.26 4.97
N CYS A 44 -12.43 1.56 3.84
CA CYS A 44 -11.67 2.77 3.60
C CYS A 44 -12.58 3.98 3.29
N GLU A 45 -13.39 4.39 4.27
CA GLU A 45 -14.22 5.62 4.25
C GLU A 45 -13.41 6.89 3.87
N PHE A 46 -12.08 6.78 3.84
CA PHE A 46 -11.13 7.89 3.69
C PHE A 46 -9.93 7.60 2.78
N ALA A 47 -10.01 6.64 1.84
CA ALA A 47 -8.87 6.26 0.99
C ALA A 47 -8.23 7.44 0.23
N ASP A 48 -9.01 8.47 -0.06
CA ASP A 48 -8.65 9.72 -0.74
C ASP A 48 -8.67 10.96 0.17
N ALA A 49 -9.12 10.83 1.43
CA ALA A 49 -9.40 11.99 2.28
C ALA A 49 -8.16 12.55 3.02
N TYR A 50 -7.07 11.78 3.14
CA TYR A 50 -5.91 12.17 3.96
C TYR A 50 -4.54 11.93 3.32
N GLY A 51 -4.46 11.83 2.00
CA GLY A 51 -3.17 11.83 1.30
C GLY A 51 -3.24 11.73 -0.21
N ASP A 52 -2.15 12.14 -0.87
CA ASP A 52 -2.00 12.11 -2.34
C ASP A 52 -1.64 10.71 -2.89
N GLN A 53 -1.87 9.66 -2.10
CA GLN A 53 -1.36 8.32 -2.33
C GLN A 53 -2.46 7.26 -2.11
N ILE A 54 -2.73 6.46 -3.14
CA ILE A 54 -3.62 5.30 -3.06
C ILE A 54 -2.80 4.07 -2.69
N VAL A 55 -3.16 3.42 -1.58
CA VAL A 55 -2.53 2.17 -1.13
C VAL A 55 -3.54 1.06 -1.01
N THR A 56 -3.17 -0.12 -1.52
CA THR A 56 -4.04 -1.29 -1.50
C THR A 56 -3.28 -2.55 -1.12
N ASP A 57 -3.92 -3.50 -0.46
CA ASP A 57 -3.34 -4.81 -0.15
C ASP A 57 -4.01 -5.93 -0.97
N LEU A 58 -3.24 -6.68 -1.76
CA LEU A 58 -3.73 -7.75 -2.61
C LEU A 58 -2.78 -8.96 -2.68
N CYS A 59 -3.26 -10.08 -3.22
CA CYS A 59 -2.45 -11.30 -3.34
C CYS A 59 -1.47 -11.22 -4.52
N CYS A 60 -1.98 -11.09 -5.75
CA CYS A 60 -1.20 -10.93 -6.96
C CYS A 60 -2.03 -10.26 -8.05
N ILE A 61 -1.36 -9.71 -9.08
CA ILE A 61 -2.00 -9.33 -10.34
C ILE A 61 -1.17 -9.92 -11.47
N ASP A 62 -1.71 -10.93 -12.14
CA ASP A 62 -1.06 -11.54 -13.29
C ASP A 62 -1.01 -10.57 -14.48
N ASP A 63 0.08 -10.64 -15.24
CA ASP A 63 0.33 -9.81 -16.43
C ASP A 63 0.13 -8.30 -16.19
N TYR A 64 0.54 -7.84 -15.00
CA TYR A 64 0.44 -6.45 -14.62
C TYR A 64 1.21 -5.55 -15.59
N ASP A 65 0.63 -4.39 -15.88
CA ASP A 65 1.28 -3.32 -16.61
C ASP A 65 0.76 -1.99 -16.05
N ARG A 66 1.67 -1.07 -15.72
CA ARG A 66 1.37 0.24 -15.11
C ARG A 66 0.33 1.06 -15.86
N GLY A 67 0.19 0.83 -17.17
CA GLY A 67 -0.81 1.48 -18.02
C GLY A 67 -2.25 1.23 -17.58
N VAL A 68 -2.51 0.17 -16.81
CA VAL A 68 -3.82 -0.05 -16.19
C VAL A 68 -4.16 1.04 -15.17
N LEU A 69 -3.18 1.45 -14.35
CA LEU A 69 -3.35 2.49 -13.34
C LEU A 69 -3.19 3.88 -13.94
N ASP A 70 -2.24 4.08 -14.86
CA ASP A 70 -1.95 5.38 -15.48
C ASP A 70 -3.20 6.02 -16.12
N ARG A 71 -4.08 5.22 -16.73
CA ARG A 71 -5.32 5.72 -17.35
C ARG A 71 -6.27 6.38 -16.36
N ASN A 72 -6.36 5.84 -15.15
CA ASN A 72 -7.31 6.30 -14.13
C ASN A 72 -6.67 7.25 -13.10
N PHE A 73 -5.35 7.15 -12.94
CA PHE A 73 -4.58 7.85 -11.92
C PHE A 73 -3.27 8.41 -12.54
N PRO A 74 -3.34 9.31 -13.53
CA PRO A 74 -2.15 9.77 -14.24
C PRO A 74 -1.21 10.60 -13.36
N ASN A 75 -1.75 11.31 -12.37
CA ASN A 75 -1.01 12.25 -11.51
C ASN A 75 -1.08 11.91 -10.02
N THR A 76 -1.76 10.81 -9.66
CA THR A 76 -1.87 10.35 -8.27
C THR A 76 -0.84 9.26 -8.06
N LEU A 77 -0.15 9.25 -6.92
CA LEU A 77 0.77 8.16 -6.61
C LEU A 77 -0.06 6.93 -6.23
N VAL A 78 0.06 5.84 -7.00
CA VAL A 78 -0.67 4.60 -6.73
C VAL A 78 0.30 3.47 -6.47
N MET A 79 0.00 2.70 -5.41
CA MET A 79 0.81 1.58 -4.96
C MET A 79 -0.08 0.46 -4.48
N LEU A 80 0.06 -0.71 -5.09
CA LEU A 80 -0.68 -1.89 -4.70
C LEU A 80 0.32 -2.89 -4.10
N HIS A 81 0.26 -3.14 -2.80
CA HIS A 81 1.06 -4.17 -2.13
C HIS A 81 0.54 -5.54 -2.51
N GLY A 82 1.43 -6.38 -3.04
CA GLY A 82 1.19 -7.75 -3.46
C GLY A 82 2.06 -8.75 -2.70
N GLY A 83 1.72 -10.03 -2.80
CA GLY A 83 2.58 -11.14 -2.37
C GLY A 83 2.97 -11.06 -0.90
N ALA A 84 2.03 -10.76 -0.01
CA ALA A 84 2.32 -10.52 1.41
C ALA A 84 3.39 -9.44 1.63
N SER A 85 3.31 -8.33 0.88
CA SER A 85 4.25 -7.22 0.88
C SER A 85 5.63 -7.50 0.28
N HIS A 86 5.83 -8.62 -0.43
CA HIS A 86 7.04 -8.88 -1.22
C HIS A 86 6.98 -8.32 -2.64
N ALA A 87 5.82 -7.83 -3.08
CA ALA A 87 5.65 -7.18 -4.36
C ALA A 87 4.93 -5.84 -4.21
N MET A 88 5.19 -4.91 -5.14
CA MET A 88 4.35 -3.74 -5.34
C MET A 88 4.04 -3.57 -6.82
N PHE A 89 2.82 -3.10 -7.11
CA PHE A 89 2.38 -2.71 -8.44
C PHE A 89 2.15 -1.21 -8.46
N LEU A 90 2.88 -0.53 -9.33
CA LEU A 90 3.03 0.93 -9.32
C LEU A 90 2.56 1.52 -10.64
N ASN A 91 2.06 2.75 -10.61
CA ASN A 91 1.82 3.54 -11.80
C ASN A 91 3.07 4.37 -12.19
N SER A 92 3.05 5.02 -13.34
CA SER A 92 4.14 5.87 -13.83
C SER A 92 4.46 7.03 -12.87
N ALA A 93 3.45 7.64 -12.26
CA ALA A 93 3.65 8.74 -11.31
C ALA A 93 4.48 8.32 -10.09
N THR A 94 4.20 7.14 -9.53
CA THR A 94 5.01 6.60 -8.42
C THR A 94 6.41 6.18 -8.89
N LEU A 95 6.53 5.47 -10.02
CA LEU A 95 7.83 5.02 -10.54
C LEU A 95 8.79 6.20 -10.76
N ASN A 96 8.32 7.26 -11.41
CA ASN A 96 9.12 8.46 -11.69
C ASN A 96 9.61 9.17 -10.42
N ARG A 97 8.95 8.95 -9.29
CA ARG A 97 9.32 9.55 -8.02
C ARG A 97 10.35 8.72 -7.26
N ILE A 98 10.31 7.39 -7.38
CA ILE A 98 11.06 6.49 -6.51
C ILE A 98 12.23 5.79 -7.19
N PHE A 99 12.21 5.64 -8.52
CA PHE A 99 13.28 5.00 -9.29
C PHE A 99 14.00 6.00 -10.17
N SER A 100 15.34 5.92 -10.13
CA SER A 100 16.19 6.34 -11.24
C SER A 100 16.23 5.24 -12.31
N GLU A 101 16.56 5.60 -13.57
CA GLU A 101 16.62 4.63 -14.66
C GLU A 101 17.67 3.50 -14.46
N GLU A 102 18.61 3.68 -13.53
CA GLU A 102 19.65 2.71 -13.21
C GLU A 102 19.18 1.59 -12.26
N ASP A 103 19.47 0.35 -12.67
CA ASP A 103 19.22 -0.84 -11.86
C ASP A 103 20.18 -0.90 -10.67
N ALA A 104 19.64 -1.05 -9.48
CA ALA A 104 20.42 -1.24 -8.28
C ALA A 104 20.73 -2.72 -8.02
N LEU A 105 21.81 -3.03 -7.31
CA LEU A 105 22.17 -4.43 -7.01
C LEU A 105 20.99 -5.16 -6.34
N ASN A 106 20.66 -6.35 -6.85
CA ASN A 106 19.53 -7.20 -6.44
C ASN A 106 18.13 -6.61 -6.68
N SER A 107 17.98 -5.66 -7.61
CA SER A 107 16.68 -5.24 -8.11
C SER A 107 16.01 -6.34 -8.94
N LYS A 108 14.69 -6.51 -8.78
CA LYS A 108 13.88 -7.47 -9.54
C LYS A 108 12.59 -6.78 -9.96
N HIS A 109 12.57 -6.34 -11.22
CA HIS A 109 11.43 -5.70 -11.85
C HIS A 109 11.41 -6.05 -13.34
N LEU A 110 10.23 -6.04 -13.94
CA LEU A 110 10.08 -6.32 -15.37
C LEU A 110 10.06 -5.02 -16.18
N ARG A 111 10.44 -5.12 -17.45
CA ARG A 111 10.44 -3.99 -18.40
C ARG A 111 9.60 -4.34 -19.63
N ARG A 112 8.96 -3.32 -20.19
CA ARG A 112 8.29 -3.38 -21.49
C ARG A 112 9.34 -3.56 -22.60
N THR A 113 8.87 -3.78 -23.83
CA THR A 113 9.72 -3.87 -25.03
C THR A 113 10.50 -2.58 -25.33
N ASP A 114 10.01 -1.43 -24.87
CA ASP A 114 10.66 -0.12 -24.96
C ASP A 114 11.65 0.14 -23.81
N TRP A 115 11.97 -0.88 -23.01
CA TRP A 115 12.84 -0.83 -21.83
C TRP A 115 12.31 0.00 -20.64
N THR A 116 11.09 0.51 -20.70
CA THR A 116 10.49 1.19 -19.54
C THR A 116 9.94 0.19 -18.51
N LEU A 117 9.97 0.55 -17.22
CA LEU A 117 9.56 -0.32 -16.10
C LEU A 117 8.08 -0.71 -16.18
N MET A 118 7.72 -2.00 -16.23
CA MET A 118 6.31 -2.44 -16.26
C MET A 118 5.52 -1.99 -15.02
N GLY A 119 6.21 -1.74 -13.91
CA GLY A 119 5.66 -1.19 -12.67
C GLY A 119 5.38 -2.24 -11.59
N ASP A 120 5.56 -3.52 -11.91
CA ASP A 120 5.74 -4.57 -10.91
C ASP A 120 7.19 -4.56 -10.41
N ILE A 121 7.34 -4.49 -9.09
CA ILE A 121 8.62 -4.56 -8.40
C ILE A 121 8.55 -5.59 -7.28
N THR A 122 9.67 -6.22 -6.95
CA THR A 122 9.74 -7.26 -5.93
C THR A 122 10.93 -7.11 -5.00
N GLU A 123 10.82 -7.69 -3.81
CA GLU A 123 11.90 -7.84 -2.83
C GLU A 123 12.59 -6.52 -2.45
N LEU A 124 13.88 -6.37 -2.71
CA LEU A 124 14.65 -5.20 -2.28
C LEU A 124 14.14 -3.90 -2.91
N ASP A 125 13.57 -3.97 -4.11
CA ASP A 125 12.97 -2.81 -4.76
C ASP A 125 11.71 -2.34 -4.03
N VAL A 126 10.95 -3.26 -3.40
CA VAL A 126 9.82 -2.90 -2.54
C VAL A 126 10.29 -2.12 -1.32
N THR A 127 11.39 -2.54 -0.68
CA THR A 127 11.97 -1.81 0.44
C THR A 127 12.45 -0.42 0.03
N LYS A 128 13.12 -0.29 -1.13
CA LYS A 128 13.56 1.01 -1.65
C LYS A 128 12.38 1.92 -1.96
N ALA A 129 11.35 1.38 -2.60
CA ALA A 129 10.10 2.08 -2.86
C ALA A 129 9.48 2.58 -1.54
N ALA A 130 9.34 1.70 -0.54
CA ALA A 130 8.81 2.06 0.78
C ALA A 130 9.56 3.23 1.43
N LEU A 131 10.89 3.27 1.32
CA LEU A 131 11.74 4.33 1.89
C LEU A 131 11.72 5.63 1.08
N ALA A 132 11.50 5.57 -0.23
CA ALA A 132 11.49 6.73 -1.12
C ALA A 132 10.15 7.49 -1.11
N LEU A 133 9.10 6.87 -0.57
CA LEU A 133 7.77 7.46 -0.58
C LEU A 133 7.64 8.63 0.39
N PRO A 134 6.79 9.62 0.05
CA PRO A 134 6.52 10.71 0.97
C PRO A 134 5.94 10.15 2.27
N GLN A 135 6.38 10.73 3.40
CA GLN A 135 5.75 10.51 4.68
C GLN A 135 4.24 10.82 4.57
N ARG A 136 3.44 10.03 5.29
CA ARG A 136 1.99 10.27 5.38
C ARG A 136 1.72 11.57 6.12
N ALA A 137 0.59 12.20 5.80
CA ALA A 137 0.13 13.37 6.51
C ALA A 137 -0.02 13.04 8.02
N MET A 138 0.45 13.95 8.88
CA MET A 138 0.55 13.69 10.32
C MET A 138 -0.81 13.46 11.00
N ASP A 139 -1.87 14.00 10.43
CA ASP A 139 -3.25 13.77 10.87
C ASP A 139 -3.70 12.33 10.60
N LEU A 140 -3.38 11.77 9.42
CA LEU A 140 -3.63 10.36 9.11
C LEU A 140 -2.85 9.44 10.07
N VAL A 141 -1.58 9.77 10.35
CA VAL A 141 -0.75 9.01 11.31
C VAL A 141 -1.40 8.98 12.69
N LYS A 142 -1.76 10.16 13.23
CA LYS A 142 -2.41 10.26 14.54
C LYS A 142 -3.74 9.52 14.58
N ARG A 143 -4.57 9.65 13.53
CA ARG A 143 -5.87 8.98 13.48
C ARG A 143 -5.71 7.47 13.45
N SER A 144 -4.80 6.96 12.64
CA SER A 144 -4.53 5.51 12.51
C SER A 144 -4.10 4.90 13.85
N ILE A 145 -3.12 5.52 14.51
CA ILE A 145 -2.64 5.06 15.83
C ILE A 145 -3.76 5.14 16.89
N THR A 146 -4.49 6.26 16.93
CA THR A 146 -5.57 6.45 17.93
C THR A 146 -6.70 5.43 17.76
N HIS A 147 -7.09 5.17 16.51
CA HIS A 147 -8.10 4.16 16.21
C HIS A 147 -7.67 2.79 16.69
N ASP A 148 -6.44 2.38 16.35
CA ASP A 148 -5.98 1.02 16.62
C ASP A 148 -5.72 0.79 18.12
N ILE A 149 -5.26 1.82 18.85
CA ILE A 149 -5.24 1.81 20.33
C ILE A 149 -6.64 1.55 20.88
N SER A 150 -7.65 2.28 20.41
CA SER A 150 -9.04 2.10 20.87
C SER A 150 -9.57 0.71 20.52
N TRP A 151 -9.23 0.20 19.34
CA TRP A 151 -9.62 -1.14 18.90
C TRP A 151 -8.99 -2.22 19.78
N MET A 152 -7.69 -2.17 20.00
CA MET A 152 -6.96 -3.10 20.87
C MET A 152 -7.47 -3.07 22.32
N GLN A 153 -7.73 -1.88 22.86
CA GLN A 153 -8.32 -1.71 24.20
C GLN A 153 -9.70 -2.37 24.31
N SER A 154 -10.53 -2.27 23.27
CA SER A 154 -11.83 -2.95 23.24
C SER A 154 -11.70 -4.48 23.27
N GLY A 155 -10.58 -5.01 22.78
CA GLY A 155 -10.22 -6.43 22.86
C GLY A 155 -9.53 -6.84 24.17
N GLY A 156 -9.34 -5.92 25.12
CA GLY A 156 -8.70 -6.20 26.42
C GLY A 156 -7.17 -6.09 26.43
N VAL A 157 -6.57 -5.55 25.37
CA VAL A 157 -5.14 -5.19 25.35
C VAL A 157 -4.94 -3.91 26.14
N THR A 158 -4.04 -3.96 27.13
CA THR A 158 -3.77 -2.83 28.04
C THR A 158 -2.35 -2.29 27.94
N SER A 159 -1.45 -3.01 27.27
CA SER A 159 -0.09 -2.56 27.01
C SER A 159 0.46 -3.22 25.75
N VAL A 160 1.40 -2.54 25.09
CA VAL A 160 1.97 -2.96 23.81
C VAL A 160 3.45 -2.61 23.74
N GLN A 161 4.19 -3.33 22.91
CA GLN A 161 5.52 -2.94 22.42
C GLN A 161 5.43 -2.76 20.89
N GLU A 162 5.76 -1.55 20.42
CA GLU A 162 5.75 -1.15 18.99
C GLU A 162 7.16 -0.98 18.43
#